data_AF-A0A2E3DRB9-F1
#
_entry.id   AF-A0A2E3DRB9-F1
#
_cell.length_a   1.000
_cell.length_b   1.000
_cell.length_c   1.000
_cell.angle_alpha   90.00
_cell.angle_beta   90.00
_cell.angle_gamma   90.00
#
_symmetry.space_group_name_H-M   'P 1'
#
loop_
_entity.id
_entity.type
_entity.pdbx_description
1 polymer ?
#
loop_
_entity_poly.entity_id
_entity_poly.type
_entity_poly.pdbx_seq_one_letter_code
_entity_poly.pdbx_strand_id
1 'polypeptide(L)'
;MQFNSITQKLHDWYGENKRLLPFRDTEDPYKIWLSEVMLQQTQVNTVLPYYNKWIKRFPTISSVANEKLDTVLKYWEGLGYYKRCINFYKAIRIIKDDFHCKIPNNRKNFILLPGVGEYTASAVLSIAFKKPYPVLDVNVKRVMSRMLGIKNLTRHNEKRIMVHLNKMIFKDNPGDFNQAMMDLGSLLCKSSNPLCSKCPLRTNCYAYRNNKSDKYPNKIKTKTLPHYDISIGIIWRENKFYIQKRNLKSMLGGLWEFPGGKIKPGESAKVALKREIREECGVSIKNINKIGIVKHSYSHFKITLYCFYCREKKDSLELNNNAKMITINEIKNFPFPKANHKIFELFKQSQFYV
;
A
#
# COMPACT_ATOMS: atom_id res chain seq x y z
N MET A 1 -6.01 -28.50 23.84
CA MET A 1 -6.89 -28.00 22.74
C MET A 1 -7.13 -29.16 21.80
N GLN A 2 -8.38 -29.53 21.54
CA GLN A 2 -8.69 -30.48 20.46
C GLN A 2 -8.65 -29.74 19.12
N PHE A 3 -7.54 -29.86 18.38
CA PHE A 3 -7.31 -29.12 17.14
C PHE A 3 -8.33 -29.47 16.04
N ASN A 4 -8.74 -30.73 15.94
CA ASN A 4 -9.73 -31.17 14.94
C ASN A 4 -11.08 -30.44 15.11
N SER A 5 -11.57 -30.29 16.34
CA SER A 5 -12.82 -29.58 16.61
C SER A 5 -12.75 -28.08 16.24
N ILE A 6 -11.63 -27.42 16.54
CA ILE A 6 -11.41 -26.00 16.19
C ILE A 6 -11.37 -25.82 14.67
N THR A 7 -10.66 -26.74 14.01
CA THR A 7 -10.45 -26.74 12.57
C THR A 7 -11.77 -26.92 11.83
N GLN A 8 -12.59 -27.91 12.25
CA GLN A 8 -13.90 -28.15 11.66
C GLN A 8 -14.84 -26.95 11.80
N LYS A 9 -14.95 -26.37 13.02
CA LYS A 9 -15.80 -25.18 13.24
C LYS A 9 -15.41 -23.98 12.40
N LEU A 10 -14.10 -23.80 12.14
CA LEU A 10 -13.62 -22.73 11.27
C LEU A 10 -13.97 -23.02 9.80
N HIS A 11 -13.80 -24.27 9.38
CA HIS A 11 -14.12 -24.73 8.04
C HIS A 11 -15.60 -24.53 7.72
N ASP A 12 -16.50 -25.02 8.57
CA ASP A 12 -17.95 -24.92 8.39
C ASP A 12 -18.39 -23.45 8.33
N TRP A 13 -17.92 -22.64 9.28
CA TRP A 13 -18.21 -21.21 9.29
C TRP A 13 -17.74 -20.52 8.01
N TYR A 14 -16.56 -20.86 7.50
CA TYR A 14 -16.05 -20.28 6.27
C TYR A 14 -16.85 -20.72 5.05
N GLY A 15 -17.29 -21.97 4.98
CA GLY A 15 -18.16 -22.49 3.91
C GLY A 15 -19.44 -21.64 3.75
N GLU A 16 -20.05 -21.26 4.86
CA GLU A 16 -21.29 -20.45 4.89
C GLU A 16 -21.06 -18.94 4.75
N ASN A 17 -19.90 -18.43 5.21
CA ASN A 17 -19.67 -16.99 5.37
C ASN A 17 -18.56 -16.43 4.46
N LYS A 18 -17.99 -17.23 3.55
CA LYS A 18 -16.91 -16.78 2.66
C LYS A 18 -17.36 -15.57 1.84
N ARG A 19 -16.53 -14.53 1.83
CA ARG A 19 -16.80 -13.34 1.02
C ARG A 19 -16.57 -13.64 -0.45
N LEU A 20 -17.53 -13.26 -1.29
CA LEU A 20 -17.40 -13.25 -2.74
C LEU A 20 -16.52 -12.07 -3.16
N LEU A 21 -15.29 -12.37 -3.57
CA LEU A 21 -14.31 -11.37 -4.00
C LEU A 21 -13.70 -11.82 -5.33
N PRO A 22 -13.47 -10.93 -6.30
CA PRO A 22 -12.97 -11.31 -7.64
C PRO A 22 -11.68 -12.13 -7.61
N PHE A 23 -10.78 -11.83 -6.67
CA PHE A 23 -9.51 -12.53 -6.49
C PHE A 23 -9.62 -13.84 -5.68
N ARG A 24 -10.82 -14.23 -5.24
CA ARG A 24 -11.12 -15.54 -4.66
C ARG A 24 -11.85 -16.47 -5.63
N ASP A 25 -12.32 -15.93 -6.75
CA ASP A 25 -13.03 -16.66 -7.80
C ASP A 25 -12.10 -16.99 -8.98
N THR A 26 -10.83 -17.25 -8.67
CA THR A 26 -9.78 -17.51 -9.66
C THR A 26 -8.68 -18.35 -9.03
N GLU A 27 -8.14 -19.29 -9.81
CA GLU A 27 -6.95 -20.07 -9.42
C GLU A 27 -5.65 -19.49 -10.00
N ASP A 28 -5.75 -18.46 -10.86
CA ASP A 28 -4.60 -17.79 -11.47
C ASP A 28 -3.65 -17.17 -10.40
N PRO A 29 -2.40 -17.69 -10.26
CA PRO A 29 -1.46 -17.20 -9.26
C PRO A 29 -1.07 -15.74 -9.45
N TYR A 30 -1.10 -15.18 -10.68
CA TYR A 30 -0.80 -13.78 -10.92
C TYR A 30 -1.88 -12.88 -10.34
N LYS A 31 -3.15 -13.23 -10.56
CA LYS A 31 -4.32 -12.52 -10.04
C LYS A 31 -4.37 -12.56 -8.51
N ILE A 32 -4.11 -13.73 -7.92
CA ILE A 32 -4.06 -13.92 -6.46
C ILE A 32 -2.89 -13.12 -5.87
N TRP A 33 -1.70 -13.19 -6.47
CA TRP A 33 -0.55 -12.46 -5.96
C TRP A 33 -0.75 -10.95 -6.04
N LEU A 34 -1.30 -10.43 -7.14
CA LEU A 34 -1.65 -9.02 -7.28
C LEU A 34 -2.58 -8.55 -6.16
N SER A 35 -3.64 -9.31 -5.84
CA SER A 35 -4.55 -8.93 -4.76
C SER A 35 -3.85 -8.91 -3.41
N GLU A 36 -3.00 -9.90 -3.13
CA GLU A 36 -2.21 -9.94 -1.89
C GLU A 36 -1.28 -8.73 -1.77
N VAL A 37 -0.65 -8.29 -2.86
CA VAL A 37 0.16 -7.07 -2.86
C VAL A 37 -0.72 -5.84 -2.62
N MET A 38 -1.87 -5.72 -3.29
CA MET A 38 -2.79 -4.58 -3.15
C MET A 38 -3.42 -4.51 -1.75
N LEU A 39 -3.66 -5.63 -1.08
CA LEU A 39 -4.26 -5.70 0.26
C LEU A 39 -3.29 -5.39 1.40
N GLN A 40 -1.98 -5.35 1.15
CA GLN A 40 -1.01 -4.92 2.15
C GLN A 40 -1.32 -3.51 2.67
N GLN A 41 -1.72 -3.41 3.94
CA GLN A 41 -2.11 -2.14 4.59
C GLN A 41 -3.22 -1.37 3.86
N THR A 42 -4.07 -2.07 3.10
CA THR A 42 -5.17 -1.46 2.33
C THR A 42 -6.44 -2.27 2.52
N GLN A 43 -7.59 -1.61 2.71
CA GLN A 43 -8.87 -2.28 2.92
C GLN A 43 -9.40 -2.88 1.62
N VAL A 44 -10.15 -4.00 1.72
CA VAL A 44 -10.74 -4.70 0.57
C VAL A 44 -11.58 -3.76 -0.32
N ASN A 45 -12.48 -2.96 0.27
CA ASN A 45 -13.34 -2.05 -0.49
C ASN A 45 -12.55 -1.00 -1.28
N THR A 46 -11.39 -0.59 -0.75
CA THR A 46 -10.48 0.31 -1.46
C THR A 46 -9.76 -0.42 -2.61
N VAL A 47 -9.39 -1.69 -2.43
CA VAL A 47 -8.66 -2.49 -3.44
C VAL A 47 -9.54 -2.88 -4.62
N LEU A 48 -10.81 -3.23 -4.41
CA LEU A 48 -11.70 -3.77 -5.45
C LEU A 48 -11.70 -2.98 -6.78
N PRO A 49 -11.93 -1.65 -6.81
CA PRO A 49 -11.91 -0.90 -8.07
C PRO A 49 -10.54 -0.89 -8.73
N TYR A 50 -9.46 -0.87 -7.95
CA TYR A 50 -8.08 -0.91 -8.47
C TYR A 50 -7.74 -2.25 -9.07
N TYR A 51 -8.09 -3.33 -8.39
CA TYR A 51 -7.88 -4.69 -8.85
C TYR A 51 -8.61 -4.94 -10.18
N ASN A 52 -9.89 -4.58 -10.27
CA ASN A 52 -10.69 -4.76 -11.48
C ASN A 52 -10.14 -3.95 -12.66
N LYS A 53 -9.78 -2.67 -12.43
CA LYS A 53 -9.16 -1.82 -13.45
C LYS A 53 -7.79 -2.37 -13.89
N TRP A 54 -7.01 -2.89 -12.95
CA TRP A 54 -5.70 -3.46 -13.22
C TRP A 54 -5.80 -4.72 -14.05
N ILE A 55 -6.59 -5.72 -13.66
CA ILE A 55 -6.71 -6.98 -14.40
C ILE A 55 -7.29 -6.77 -15.80
N LYS A 56 -8.19 -5.78 -15.97
CA LYS A 56 -8.69 -5.40 -17.30
C LYS A 56 -7.58 -4.87 -18.21
N ARG A 57 -6.67 -4.04 -17.70
CA ARG A 57 -5.55 -3.49 -18.49
C ARG A 57 -4.38 -4.46 -18.63
N PHE A 58 -4.09 -5.18 -17.56
CA PHE A 58 -2.93 -6.04 -17.39
C PHE A 58 -3.37 -7.47 -17.01
N PRO A 59 -3.96 -8.23 -17.95
CA PRO A 59 -4.51 -9.55 -17.66
C PRO A 59 -3.43 -10.60 -17.37
N THR A 60 -2.17 -10.37 -17.75
CA THR A 60 -1.09 -11.36 -17.65
C THR A 60 0.22 -10.78 -17.12
N ILE A 61 1.14 -11.63 -16.68
CA ILE A 61 2.51 -11.24 -16.29
C ILE A 61 3.21 -10.47 -17.41
N SER A 62 3.13 -10.97 -18.65
CA SER A 62 3.72 -10.31 -19.83
C SER A 62 3.16 -8.91 -20.05
N SER A 63 1.86 -8.70 -19.82
CA SER A 63 1.23 -7.39 -20.01
C SER A 63 1.75 -6.31 -19.05
N VAL A 64 2.13 -6.68 -17.83
CA VAL A 64 2.80 -5.76 -16.88
C VAL A 64 4.28 -5.62 -17.20
N ALA A 65 4.98 -6.73 -17.46
CA ALA A 65 6.43 -6.74 -17.66
C ALA A 65 6.88 -5.95 -18.90
N ASN A 66 6.04 -5.88 -19.95
CA ASN A 66 6.29 -5.15 -21.19
C ASN A 66 5.89 -3.67 -21.12
N GLU A 67 5.22 -3.25 -20.05
CA GLU A 67 4.72 -1.88 -19.92
C GLU A 67 5.73 -0.95 -19.23
N LYS A 68 5.64 0.35 -19.49
CA LYS A 68 6.47 1.34 -18.79
C LYS A 68 6.03 1.47 -17.32
N LEU A 69 7.01 1.61 -16.43
CA LEU A 69 6.74 1.78 -14.99
C LEU A 69 5.77 2.94 -14.69
N ASP A 70 5.82 4.03 -15.47
CA ASP A 70 4.93 5.19 -15.27
C ASP A 70 3.46 4.84 -15.52
N THR A 71 3.19 4.05 -16.56
CA THR A 71 1.85 3.53 -16.84
C THR A 71 1.41 2.63 -15.70
N VAL A 72 2.28 1.73 -15.24
CA VAL A 72 1.99 0.80 -14.14
C VAL A 72 1.69 1.56 -12.84
N LEU A 73 2.50 2.57 -12.49
CA LEU A 73 2.28 3.45 -11.35
C LEU A 73 1.00 4.28 -11.49
N LYS A 74 0.61 4.65 -12.72
CA LYS A 74 -0.66 5.35 -12.96
C LYS A 74 -1.87 4.49 -12.64
N TYR A 75 -1.82 3.19 -12.92
CA TYR A 75 -2.87 2.27 -12.51
C TYR A 75 -2.89 1.98 -11.01
N TRP A 76 -1.77 2.22 -10.31
CA TRP A 76 -1.67 2.15 -8.84
C TRP A 76 -2.02 3.49 -8.13
N GLU A 77 -2.18 4.57 -8.88
CA GLU A 77 -2.30 5.93 -8.36
C GLU A 77 -3.47 6.09 -7.37
N GLY A 78 -3.16 6.50 -6.15
CA GLY A 78 -4.14 6.69 -5.07
C GLY A 78 -4.26 5.50 -4.11
N LEU A 79 -3.75 4.31 -4.46
CA LEU A 79 -3.75 3.14 -3.57
C LEU A 79 -2.71 3.25 -2.44
N GLY A 80 -1.73 4.13 -2.60
CA GLY A 80 -0.68 4.38 -1.61
C GLY A 80 0.36 3.26 -1.52
N TYR A 81 1.39 3.48 -0.69
CA TYR A 81 2.51 2.56 -0.50
C TYR A 81 3.14 2.09 -1.83
N TYR A 82 3.51 3.04 -2.68
CA TYR A 82 3.96 2.81 -4.07
C TYR A 82 5.17 1.89 -4.22
N LYS A 83 5.96 1.70 -3.14
CA LYS A 83 7.03 0.70 -3.15
C LYS A 83 6.51 -0.72 -3.42
N ARG A 84 5.27 -1.03 -3.02
CA ARG A 84 4.58 -2.28 -3.37
C ARG A 84 4.48 -2.47 -4.88
N CYS A 85 3.96 -1.46 -5.58
CA CYS A 85 3.84 -1.46 -7.04
C CYS A 85 5.20 -1.62 -7.72
N ILE A 86 6.20 -0.86 -7.27
CA ILE A 86 7.56 -0.88 -7.85
C ILE A 86 8.20 -2.25 -7.65
N ASN A 87 8.09 -2.82 -6.45
CA ASN A 87 8.64 -4.14 -6.15
C ASN A 87 7.89 -5.23 -6.94
N PHE A 88 6.56 -5.18 -7.00
CA PHE A 88 5.76 -6.10 -7.81
C PHE A 88 6.15 -6.03 -9.29
N TYR A 89 6.28 -4.82 -9.86
CA TYR A 89 6.75 -4.63 -11.24
C TYR A 89 8.13 -5.25 -11.48
N LYS A 90 9.09 -5.03 -10.56
CA LYS A 90 10.42 -5.66 -10.65
C LYS A 90 10.34 -7.19 -10.59
N ALA A 91 9.53 -7.71 -9.67
CA ALA A 91 9.35 -9.15 -9.50
C ALA A 91 8.67 -9.80 -10.70
N ILE A 92 7.70 -9.11 -11.32
CA ILE A 92 7.04 -9.56 -12.55
C ILE A 92 8.02 -9.63 -13.72
N ARG A 93 8.95 -8.69 -13.85
CA ARG A 93 10.01 -8.76 -14.86
C ARG A 93 10.96 -9.93 -14.64
N ILE A 94 11.39 -10.16 -13.39
CA ILE A 94 12.16 -11.36 -13.02
C ILE A 94 11.40 -12.63 -13.39
N ILE A 95 10.09 -12.70 -13.12
CA ILE A 95 9.29 -13.88 -13.48
C ILE A 95 9.18 -14.05 -14.99
N LYS A 96 9.06 -12.96 -15.76
CA LYS A 96 9.06 -13.03 -17.22
C LYS A 96 10.38 -13.58 -17.74
N ASP A 97 11.49 -13.00 -17.29
CA ASP A 97 12.80 -13.23 -17.88
C ASP A 97 13.42 -14.55 -17.37
N ASP A 98 13.40 -14.79 -16.04
CA ASP A 98 14.10 -15.93 -15.41
C ASP A 98 13.20 -17.16 -15.21
N PHE A 99 11.87 -16.97 -15.19
CA PHE A 99 10.90 -18.05 -14.94
C PHE A 99 9.88 -18.23 -16.08
N HIS A 100 10.13 -17.63 -17.26
CA HIS A 100 9.29 -17.75 -18.46
C HIS A 100 7.79 -17.51 -18.19
N CYS A 101 7.49 -16.44 -17.47
CA CYS A 101 6.13 -16.07 -17.06
C CYS A 101 5.42 -17.09 -16.15
N LYS A 102 6.16 -17.98 -15.46
CA LYS A 102 5.60 -18.92 -14.48
C LYS A 102 5.99 -18.50 -13.05
N ILE A 103 4.99 -18.23 -12.21
CA ILE A 103 5.24 -17.91 -10.80
C ILE A 103 5.81 -19.16 -10.09
N PRO A 104 6.95 -19.06 -9.38
CA PRO A 104 7.50 -20.20 -8.67
C PRO A 104 6.53 -20.75 -7.61
N ASN A 105 6.22 -22.04 -7.71
CA ASN A 105 5.31 -22.74 -6.80
C ASN A 105 5.98 -23.24 -5.50
N ASN A 106 7.23 -22.81 -5.26
CA ASN A 106 8.02 -23.19 -4.09
C ASN A 106 8.50 -21.95 -3.33
N ARG A 107 8.55 -22.08 -2.01
CA ARG A 107 8.91 -20.98 -1.12
C ARG A 107 10.34 -20.48 -1.33
N LYS A 108 11.29 -21.38 -1.62
CA LYS A 108 12.71 -21.06 -1.79
C LYS A 108 12.92 -19.98 -2.87
N ASN A 109 12.23 -20.12 -4.01
CA ASN A 109 12.36 -19.17 -5.11
C ASN A 109 11.41 -17.98 -4.94
N PHE A 110 10.15 -18.20 -4.53
CA PHE A 110 9.15 -17.14 -4.50
C PHE A 110 9.48 -16.02 -3.50
N ILE A 111 10.07 -16.35 -2.34
CA ILE A 111 10.42 -15.36 -1.32
C ILE A 111 11.59 -14.44 -1.72
N LEU A 112 12.40 -14.83 -2.72
CA LEU A 112 13.51 -14.01 -3.22
C LEU A 112 13.02 -12.86 -4.10
N LEU A 113 11.77 -12.92 -4.56
CA LEU A 113 11.21 -11.89 -5.41
C LEU A 113 11.01 -10.57 -4.66
N PRO A 114 11.33 -9.41 -5.29
CA PRO A 114 11.15 -8.11 -4.67
C PRO A 114 9.74 -7.90 -4.10
N GLY A 115 9.66 -7.55 -2.81
CA GLY A 115 8.38 -7.29 -2.13
C GLY A 115 7.60 -8.53 -1.69
N VAL A 116 8.13 -9.73 -1.92
CA VAL A 116 7.55 -10.97 -1.39
C VAL A 116 8.18 -11.29 -0.04
N GLY A 117 7.46 -10.97 1.04
CA GLY A 117 7.84 -11.37 2.39
C GLY A 117 7.16 -12.68 2.82
N GLU A 118 7.43 -13.12 4.05
CA GLU A 118 6.86 -14.33 4.66
C GLU A 118 5.35 -14.46 4.53
N TYR A 119 4.63 -13.36 4.79
CA TYR A 119 3.17 -13.30 4.65
C TYR A 119 2.75 -13.56 3.20
N THR A 120 3.25 -12.77 2.25
CA THR A 120 2.87 -12.86 0.83
C THR A 120 3.21 -14.24 0.27
N ALA A 121 4.39 -14.78 0.62
CA ALA A 121 4.78 -16.12 0.21
C ALA A 121 3.80 -17.18 0.72
N SER A 122 3.46 -17.15 2.01
CA SER A 122 2.54 -18.11 2.61
C SER A 122 1.12 -17.98 2.03
N ALA A 123 0.64 -16.75 1.86
CA ALA A 123 -0.69 -16.47 1.31
C ALA A 123 -0.81 -16.97 -0.14
N VAL A 124 0.09 -16.54 -1.03
CA VAL A 124 0.00 -16.92 -2.45
C VAL A 124 0.23 -18.42 -2.64
N LEU A 125 1.23 -19.01 -1.97
CA LEU A 125 1.52 -20.44 -2.13
C LEU A 125 0.42 -21.34 -1.57
N SER A 126 -0.26 -20.93 -0.50
CA SER A 126 -1.39 -21.69 0.04
C SER A 126 -2.65 -21.58 -0.81
N ILE A 127 -2.94 -20.40 -1.33
CA ILE A 127 -4.15 -20.16 -2.15
C ILE A 127 -3.96 -20.73 -3.56
N ALA A 128 -2.88 -20.36 -4.25
CA ALA A 128 -2.69 -20.68 -5.66
C ALA A 128 -2.05 -22.06 -5.90
N PHE A 129 -1.28 -22.58 -4.93
CA PHE A 129 -0.49 -23.81 -5.12
C PHE A 129 -0.73 -24.86 -4.03
N LYS A 130 -1.79 -24.69 -3.22
CA LYS A 130 -2.21 -25.61 -2.14
C LYS A 130 -1.06 -26.03 -1.21
N LYS A 131 -0.10 -25.13 -0.96
CA LYS A 131 0.99 -25.39 -0.01
C LYS A 131 0.51 -25.10 1.41
N PRO A 132 0.73 -25.99 2.39
CA PRO A 132 0.23 -25.83 3.76
C PRO A 132 1.09 -24.83 4.57
N TYR A 133 1.16 -23.59 4.10
CA TYR A 133 1.86 -22.50 4.76
C TYR A 133 0.86 -21.55 5.43
N PRO A 134 0.74 -21.57 6.76
CA PRO A 134 -0.17 -20.68 7.46
C PRO A 134 0.29 -19.22 7.36
N VAL A 135 -0.66 -18.30 7.22
CA VAL A 135 -0.38 -16.86 7.22
C VAL A 135 -0.37 -16.30 8.64
N LEU A 136 0.44 -15.27 8.86
CA LEU A 136 0.50 -14.54 10.13
C LEU A 136 0.43 -13.02 9.90
N ASP A 137 -0.74 -12.55 9.45
CA ASP A 137 -1.04 -11.12 9.33
C ASP A 137 -1.48 -10.52 10.68
N VAL A 138 -1.79 -9.22 10.69
CA VAL A 138 -2.26 -8.52 11.89
C VAL A 138 -3.59 -9.05 12.42
N ASN A 139 -4.44 -9.61 11.56
CA ASN A 139 -5.72 -10.19 11.94
C ASN A 139 -5.53 -11.56 12.60
N VAL A 140 -4.76 -12.45 11.98
CA VAL A 140 -4.43 -13.77 12.51
C VAL A 140 -3.64 -13.65 13.81
N LYS A 141 -2.66 -12.72 13.90
CA LYS A 141 -1.96 -12.44 15.17
C LYS A 141 -2.94 -12.09 16.29
N ARG A 142 -3.93 -11.23 16.02
CA ARG A 142 -4.94 -10.84 17.02
C ARG A 142 -5.85 -12.01 17.41
N VAL A 143 -6.36 -12.75 16.43
CA VAL A 143 -7.21 -13.94 16.67
C VAL A 143 -6.47 -14.95 17.54
N MET A 144 -5.24 -15.32 17.15
CA MET A 144 -4.45 -16.31 17.87
C MET A 144 -3.97 -15.80 19.23
N SER A 145 -3.64 -14.51 19.36
CA SER A 145 -3.35 -13.91 20.66
C SER A 145 -4.52 -14.04 21.64
N ARG A 146 -5.75 -13.82 21.18
CA ARG A 146 -6.96 -14.00 22.01
C ARG A 146 -7.24 -15.46 22.31
N MET A 147 -7.10 -16.34 21.31
CA MET A 147 -7.30 -17.78 21.50
C MET A 147 -6.33 -18.39 22.51
N LEU A 148 -5.05 -18.01 22.42
CA LEU A 148 -3.97 -18.60 23.23
C LEU A 148 -3.67 -17.80 24.51
N GLY A 149 -4.30 -16.65 24.72
CA GLY A 149 -4.01 -15.79 25.88
C GLY A 149 -2.62 -15.14 25.82
N ILE A 150 -2.12 -14.81 24.63
CA ILE A 150 -0.81 -14.19 24.42
C ILE A 150 -0.95 -12.67 24.38
N LYS A 151 -0.47 -11.98 25.42
CA LYS A 151 -0.52 -10.50 25.50
C LYS A 151 0.50 -9.80 24.61
N ASN A 152 1.74 -10.28 24.60
CA ASN A 152 2.86 -9.61 23.94
C ASN A 152 3.26 -10.37 22.67
N LEU A 153 3.23 -9.70 21.51
CA LEU A 153 3.65 -10.27 20.22
C LEU A 153 5.17 -10.15 20.04
N THR A 154 5.94 -10.86 20.87
CA THR A 154 7.38 -11.03 20.70
C THR A 154 7.68 -12.06 19.60
N ARG A 155 8.91 -12.07 19.05
CA ARG A 155 9.33 -13.11 18.08
C ARG A 155 9.11 -14.53 18.60
N HIS A 156 9.35 -14.77 19.89
CA HIS A 156 9.09 -16.06 20.53
C HIS A 156 7.60 -16.43 20.52
N ASN A 157 6.73 -15.48 20.87
CA ASN A 157 5.29 -15.72 20.87
C ASN A 157 4.70 -15.84 19.46
N GLU A 158 5.24 -15.16 18.47
CA GLU A 158 4.87 -15.36 17.06
C GLU A 158 5.22 -16.79 16.60
N LYS A 159 6.39 -17.33 16.98
CA LYS A 159 6.73 -18.74 16.72
C LYS A 159 5.74 -19.69 17.39
N ARG A 160 5.33 -19.42 18.64
CA ARG A 160 4.29 -20.21 19.34
C ARG A 160 2.95 -20.19 18.61
N ILE A 161 2.53 -19.02 18.11
CA ILE A 161 1.33 -18.90 17.28
C ILE A 161 1.46 -19.76 16.02
N MET A 162 2.60 -19.67 15.32
CA MET A 162 2.84 -20.46 14.11
C MET A 162 2.79 -21.97 14.37
N VAL A 163 3.30 -22.46 15.51
CA VAL A 163 3.18 -23.89 15.87
C VAL A 163 1.71 -24.33 15.95
N HIS A 164 0.82 -23.48 16.48
CA HIS A 164 -0.61 -23.80 16.55
C HIS A 164 -1.27 -23.71 15.17
N LEU A 165 -0.94 -22.69 14.37
CA LEU A 165 -1.49 -22.55 13.02
C LEU A 165 -1.11 -23.73 12.13
N ASN A 166 0.13 -24.23 12.21
CA ASN A 166 0.57 -25.42 11.47
C ASN A 166 -0.20 -26.69 11.85
N LYS A 167 -0.71 -26.78 13.09
CA LYS A 167 -1.55 -27.91 13.53
C LYS A 167 -3.03 -27.75 13.12
N MET A 168 -3.45 -26.52 12.84
CA MET A 168 -4.84 -26.19 12.51
C MET A 168 -5.11 -26.07 11.00
N ILE A 169 -4.08 -25.90 10.18
CA ILE A 169 -4.26 -25.66 8.75
C ILE A 169 -4.98 -26.82 8.05
N PHE A 170 -5.93 -26.49 7.17
CA PHE A 170 -6.63 -27.49 6.36
C PHE A 170 -5.61 -28.10 5.39
N LYS A 171 -5.36 -29.40 5.49
CA LYS A 171 -4.35 -30.06 4.65
C LYS A 171 -4.74 -30.04 3.17
N ASP A 172 -6.02 -30.22 2.87
CA ASP A 172 -6.51 -30.29 1.49
C ASP A 172 -6.73 -28.89 0.88
N ASN A 173 -7.16 -27.93 1.70
CA ASN A 173 -7.46 -26.55 1.27
C ASN A 173 -6.78 -25.49 2.17
N PRO A 174 -5.43 -25.41 2.19
CA PRO A 174 -4.72 -24.50 3.09
C PRO A 174 -4.98 -23.02 2.78
N GLY A 175 -5.31 -22.70 1.52
CA GLY A 175 -5.77 -21.36 1.13
C GLY A 175 -7.03 -20.94 1.87
N ASP A 176 -8.04 -21.80 1.92
CA ASP A 176 -9.31 -21.56 2.61
C ASP A 176 -9.10 -21.37 4.11
N PHE A 177 -8.21 -22.16 4.73
CA PHE A 177 -7.85 -21.95 6.13
C PHE A 177 -7.31 -20.53 6.38
N ASN A 178 -6.37 -20.10 5.53
CA ASN A 178 -5.76 -18.78 5.66
C ASN A 178 -6.80 -17.67 5.44
N GLN A 179 -7.66 -17.81 4.43
CA GLN A 179 -8.74 -16.86 4.16
C GLN A 179 -9.78 -16.84 5.28
N ALA A 180 -10.13 -17.98 5.86
CA ALA A 180 -11.03 -18.10 7.00
C ALA A 180 -10.47 -17.40 8.24
N MET A 181 -9.18 -17.58 8.56
CA MET A 181 -8.54 -16.90 9.68
C MET A 181 -8.50 -15.37 9.50
N MET A 182 -8.26 -14.89 8.27
CA MET A 182 -8.29 -13.47 7.93
C MET A 182 -9.71 -12.89 7.99
N ASP A 183 -10.70 -13.61 7.47
CA ASP A 183 -12.12 -13.22 7.50
C ASP A 183 -12.65 -13.21 8.93
N LEU A 184 -12.32 -14.23 9.73
CA LEU A 184 -12.68 -14.28 11.15
C LEU A 184 -12.14 -13.04 11.88
N GLY A 185 -10.88 -12.69 11.65
CA GLY A 185 -10.25 -11.52 12.25
C GLY A 185 -10.91 -10.20 11.82
N SER A 186 -11.25 -10.06 10.54
CA SER A 186 -11.82 -8.81 10.00
C SER A 186 -13.31 -8.63 10.29
N LEU A 187 -14.10 -9.71 10.27
CA LEU A 187 -15.56 -9.68 10.39
C LEU A 187 -16.04 -9.84 11.83
N LEU A 188 -15.42 -10.71 12.62
CA LEU A 188 -15.90 -11.08 13.96
C LEU A 188 -14.92 -10.65 15.06
N CYS A 189 -13.69 -11.11 15.00
CA CYS A 189 -12.66 -10.90 16.01
C CYS A 189 -11.95 -9.54 15.80
N LYS A 190 -12.73 -8.45 15.73
CA LYS A 190 -12.28 -7.08 15.46
C LYS A 190 -11.37 -6.53 16.57
N SER A 191 -10.54 -5.53 16.24
CA SER A 191 -9.62 -4.88 17.19
C SER A 191 -10.36 -4.23 18.36
N SER A 192 -11.48 -3.58 18.09
CA SER A 192 -12.45 -3.09 19.07
C SER A 192 -13.78 -3.81 18.90
N ASN A 193 -14.54 -3.96 20.00
CA ASN A 193 -15.89 -4.52 20.04
C ASN A 193 -16.03 -5.85 19.24
N PRO A 194 -15.25 -6.89 19.57
CA PRO A 194 -15.33 -8.17 18.86
C PRO A 194 -16.69 -8.85 19.08
N LEU A 195 -17.21 -9.45 18.01
CA LEU A 195 -18.51 -10.15 18.01
C LEU A 195 -18.35 -11.58 18.51
N CYS A 196 -17.89 -11.74 19.75
CA CYS A 196 -17.52 -13.06 20.29
C CYS A 196 -18.68 -14.04 20.37
N SER A 197 -19.92 -13.58 20.57
CA SER A 197 -21.11 -14.42 20.57
C SER A 197 -21.33 -15.14 19.24
N LYS A 198 -20.94 -14.52 18.12
CA LYS A 198 -21.04 -15.07 16.76
C LYS A 198 -19.78 -15.83 16.32
N CYS A 199 -18.72 -15.84 17.14
CA CYS A 199 -17.44 -16.44 16.76
C CYS A 199 -17.50 -17.98 16.87
N PRO A 200 -17.18 -18.73 15.79
CA PRO A 200 -17.18 -20.20 15.83
C PRO A 200 -16.15 -20.76 16.81
N LEU A 201 -15.10 -19.98 17.12
CA LEU A 201 -14.00 -20.40 18.01
C LEU A 201 -14.21 -19.99 19.48
N ARG A 202 -15.37 -19.42 19.84
CA ARG A 202 -15.61 -18.82 21.17
C ARG A 202 -15.37 -19.80 22.32
N THR A 203 -15.78 -21.06 22.17
CA THR A 203 -15.65 -22.10 23.21
C THR A 203 -14.21 -22.44 23.54
N ASN A 204 -13.30 -22.26 22.59
CA ASN A 204 -11.88 -22.59 22.72
C ASN A 204 -11.01 -21.34 22.97
N CYS A 205 -11.61 -20.14 22.96
CA CYS A 205 -10.88 -18.89 23.08
C CYS A 205 -10.59 -18.54 24.54
N TYR A 206 -9.31 -18.47 24.92
CA TYR A 206 -8.90 -18.07 26.27
C TYR A 206 -9.46 -16.69 26.65
N ALA A 207 -9.31 -15.68 25.79
CA ALA A 207 -9.71 -14.32 26.10
C ALA A 207 -11.24 -14.16 26.23
N TYR A 208 -12.04 -14.95 25.51
CA TYR A 208 -13.49 -14.96 25.66
C TYR A 208 -13.91 -15.58 27.00
N ARG A 209 -13.41 -16.78 27.32
CA ARG A 209 -13.73 -17.48 28.59
C ARG A 209 -13.35 -16.69 29.85
N ASN A 210 -12.40 -15.76 29.72
CA ASN A 210 -11.93 -14.92 30.81
C ASN A 210 -12.48 -13.47 30.75
N ASN A 211 -13.44 -13.17 29.88
CA ASN A 211 -14.02 -11.83 29.69
C ASN A 211 -12.97 -10.72 29.45
N LYS A 212 -11.91 -11.04 28.70
CA LYS A 212 -10.73 -10.17 28.46
C LYS A 212 -10.41 -9.97 26.99
N SER A 213 -11.37 -10.14 26.08
CA SER A 213 -11.12 -10.09 24.62
C SER A 213 -10.51 -8.76 24.14
N ASP A 214 -10.77 -7.65 24.84
CA ASP A 214 -10.21 -6.32 24.59
C ASP A 214 -8.75 -6.15 25.11
N LYS A 215 -8.27 -7.06 25.97
CA LYS A 215 -6.93 -7.03 26.58
C LYS A 215 -5.86 -7.79 25.79
N TYR A 216 -6.23 -8.44 24.69
CA TYR A 216 -5.30 -9.25 23.87
C TYR A 216 -5.38 -8.88 22.38
N PRO A 217 -4.23 -8.71 21.71
CA PRO A 217 -2.91 -8.46 22.28
C PRO A 217 -2.84 -7.05 22.92
N ASN A 218 -1.75 -6.76 23.64
CA ASN A 218 -1.48 -5.42 24.14
C ASN A 218 -1.44 -4.42 22.97
N LYS A 219 -2.11 -3.28 23.12
CA LYS A 219 -2.07 -2.19 22.14
C LYS A 219 -0.68 -1.58 22.13
N ILE A 220 -0.10 -1.42 20.94
CA ILE A 220 1.15 -0.67 20.77
C ILE A 220 0.81 0.82 20.92
N LYS A 221 1.48 1.52 21.83
CA LYS A 221 1.34 2.98 21.97
C LYS A 221 1.77 3.65 20.67
N THR A 222 0.91 4.47 20.08
CA THR A 222 1.23 5.25 18.88
C THR A 222 2.12 6.43 19.26
N LYS A 223 3.27 6.56 18.59
CA LYS A 223 4.14 7.75 18.74
C LYS A 223 3.49 8.97 18.09
N THR A 224 3.79 10.16 18.60
CA THR A 224 3.47 11.42 17.92
C THR A 224 4.16 11.45 16.57
N LEU A 225 3.40 11.74 15.51
CA LEU A 225 3.94 11.81 14.15
C LEU A 225 4.62 13.17 13.95
N PRO A 226 5.83 13.22 13.38
CA PRO A 226 6.47 14.49 13.03
C PRO A 226 5.64 15.25 11.98
N HIS A 227 5.72 16.57 12.03
CA HIS A 227 5.11 17.47 11.06
C HIS A 227 6.20 18.21 10.28
N TYR A 228 6.03 18.34 8.96
CA TYR A 228 6.94 19.11 8.12
C TYR A 228 6.17 20.16 7.32
N ASP A 229 6.64 21.38 7.36
CA ASP A 229 6.23 22.44 6.46
C ASP A 229 7.08 22.39 5.18
N ILE A 230 6.43 22.37 4.03
CA ILE A 230 7.09 22.21 2.72
C ILE A 230 6.62 23.34 1.81
N SER A 231 7.57 23.99 1.12
CA SER A 231 7.27 24.99 0.11
C SER A 231 7.31 24.34 -1.28
N ILE A 232 6.29 24.58 -2.11
CA ILE A 232 6.13 23.98 -3.43
C ILE A 232 5.95 25.07 -4.49
N GLY A 233 6.70 24.95 -5.58
CA GLY A 233 6.63 25.85 -6.73
C GLY A 233 5.90 25.25 -7.91
N ILE A 234 4.86 25.93 -8.37
CA ILE A 234 4.21 25.63 -9.64
C ILE A 234 4.76 26.64 -10.64
N ILE A 235 5.80 26.22 -11.34
CA ILE A 235 6.52 27.06 -12.30
C ILE A 235 5.78 27.02 -13.64
N TRP A 236 5.13 28.13 -14.00
CA TRP A 236 4.36 28.26 -15.23
C TRP A 236 5.20 28.86 -16.36
N ARG A 237 4.96 28.35 -17.57
CA ARG A 237 5.36 28.93 -18.86
C ARG A 237 4.13 28.86 -19.76
N GLU A 238 3.52 30.01 -20.03
CA GLU A 238 2.25 30.11 -20.76
C GLU A 238 1.18 29.21 -20.11
N ASN A 239 0.59 28.28 -20.87
CA ASN A 239 -0.44 27.33 -20.42
C ASN A 239 0.11 26.00 -19.86
N LYS A 240 1.43 25.89 -19.69
CA LYS A 240 2.11 24.70 -19.16
C LYS A 240 2.75 24.99 -17.81
N PHE A 241 2.88 23.95 -17.00
CA PHE A 241 3.63 24.00 -15.76
C PHE A 241 4.65 22.86 -15.67
N TYR A 242 5.72 23.12 -14.92
CA TYR A 242 6.80 22.18 -14.71
C TYR A 242 6.43 21.09 -13.70
N ILE A 243 6.81 19.86 -14.02
CA ILE A 243 6.79 18.71 -13.13
C ILE A 243 8.13 17.98 -13.22
N GLN A 244 8.53 17.37 -12.10
CA GLN A 244 9.71 16.53 -12.03
C GLN A 244 9.38 15.15 -11.47
N LYS A 245 10.23 14.18 -11.79
CA LYS A 245 10.06 12.80 -11.37
C LYS A 245 10.93 12.49 -10.17
N ARG A 246 10.31 11.95 -9.13
CA ARG A 246 11.01 11.54 -7.90
C ARG A 246 11.95 10.38 -8.17
N ASN A 247 13.16 10.46 -7.63
CA ASN A 247 14.12 9.35 -7.67
C ASN A 247 13.50 8.05 -7.14
N LEU A 248 13.70 6.91 -7.82
CA LEU A 248 13.12 5.61 -7.43
C LEU A 248 13.50 5.13 -6.02
N LYS A 249 14.61 5.61 -5.46
CA LYS A 249 15.04 5.29 -4.09
C LYS A 249 14.39 6.18 -3.03
N SER A 250 13.82 7.32 -3.41
CA SER A 250 13.20 8.25 -2.47
C SER A 250 11.78 7.81 -2.07
N MET A 251 11.24 8.43 -1.01
CA MET A 251 9.82 8.28 -0.66
C MET A 251 8.97 8.68 -1.87
N LEU A 252 7.93 7.90 -2.20
CA LEU A 252 7.09 8.13 -3.39
C LEU A 252 7.87 8.10 -4.73
N GLY A 253 8.99 7.37 -4.77
CA GLY A 253 9.85 7.29 -5.95
C GLY A 253 9.13 6.83 -7.21
N GLY A 254 9.51 7.40 -8.35
CA GLY A 254 8.90 7.17 -9.66
C GLY A 254 7.63 7.98 -9.94
N LEU A 255 7.01 8.58 -8.91
CA LEU A 255 5.91 9.52 -9.12
C LEU A 255 6.41 10.88 -9.60
N TRP A 256 5.54 11.60 -10.27
CA TRP A 256 5.74 12.98 -10.68
C TRP A 256 5.28 13.94 -9.57
N GLU A 257 5.90 15.11 -9.50
CA GLU A 257 5.56 16.13 -8.53
C GLU A 257 5.95 17.53 -9.00
N PHE A 258 5.56 18.52 -8.20
CA PHE A 258 6.09 19.87 -8.29
C PHE A 258 7.40 19.98 -7.51
N PRO A 259 8.37 20.76 -7.98
CA PRO A 259 9.61 21.00 -7.26
C PRO A 259 9.39 21.77 -5.96
N GLY A 260 10.28 21.54 -4.99
CA GLY A 260 10.25 22.19 -3.69
C GLY A 260 10.70 21.29 -2.55
N GLY A 261 10.73 21.85 -1.34
CA GLY A 261 11.31 21.15 -0.21
C GLY A 261 10.96 21.74 1.15
N LYS A 262 11.62 21.21 2.18
CA LYS A 262 11.28 21.51 3.58
C LYS A 262 11.68 22.93 3.93
N ILE A 263 10.80 23.63 4.63
CA ILE A 263 11.11 24.94 5.22
C ILE A 263 12.04 24.71 6.41
N LYS A 264 13.21 25.37 6.40
CA LYS A 264 14.18 25.29 7.51
C LYS A 264 13.73 26.17 8.70
N PRO A 265 14.17 25.88 9.94
CA PRO A 265 13.88 26.75 11.08
C PRO A 265 14.30 28.19 10.81
N GLY A 266 13.41 29.16 11.10
CA GLY A 266 13.63 30.59 10.85
C GLY A 266 13.46 31.03 9.39
N GLU A 267 13.20 30.11 8.45
CA GLU A 267 13.02 30.42 7.03
C GLU A 267 11.54 30.70 6.70
N SER A 268 11.26 31.73 5.90
CA SER A 268 9.90 31.93 5.37
C SER A 268 9.63 30.99 4.19
N ALA A 269 8.36 30.62 3.95
CA ALA A 269 8.00 29.73 2.84
C ALA A 269 8.46 30.24 1.46
N LYS A 270 8.47 31.56 1.22
CA LYS A 270 8.97 32.14 -0.03
C LYS A 270 10.50 32.04 -0.16
N VAL A 271 11.23 32.16 0.95
CA VAL A 271 12.70 32.00 0.95
C VAL A 271 13.07 30.54 0.70
N ALA A 272 12.41 29.62 1.40
CA ALA A 272 12.54 28.18 1.18
C ALA A 272 12.28 27.81 -0.28
N LEU A 273 11.22 28.35 -0.87
CA LEU A 273 10.89 28.11 -2.28
C LEU A 273 12.05 28.48 -3.21
N LYS A 274 12.58 29.70 -3.10
CA LYS A 274 13.67 30.17 -3.98
C LYS A 274 14.91 29.29 -3.85
N ARG A 275 15.24 28.87 -2.63
CA ARG A 275 16.38 27.99 -2.35
C ARG A 275 16.18 26.61 -2.97
N GLU A 276 15.07 25.94 -2.65
CA GLU A 276 14.78 24.58 -3.12
C GLU A 276 14.67 24.50 -4.65
N ILE A 277 14.01 25.47 -5.30
CA ILE A 277 13.93 25.50 -6.78
C ILE A 277 15.32 25.69 -7.40
N ARG A 278 16.19 26.51 -6.80
CA ARG A 278 17.56 26.70 -7.30
C ARG A 278 18.40 25.44 -7.10
N GLU A 279 18.27 24.77 -5.96
CA GLU A 279 18.99 23.53 -5.62
C GLU A 279 18.53 22.35 -6.49
N GLU A 280 17.22 22.18 -6.71
CA GLU A 280 16.67 21.04 -7.45
C GLU A 280 16.62 21.24 -8.97
N CYS A 281 16.30 22.46 -9.42
CA CYS A 281 16.04 22.73 -10.83
C CYS A 281 17.11 23.61 -11.50
N GLY A 282 18.07 24.14 -10.74
CA GLY A 282 19.13 25.01 -11.28
C GLY A 282 18.66 26.39 -11.76
N VAL A 283 17.39 26.76 -11.56
CA VAL A 283 16.81 28.01 -12.09
C VAL A 283 16.44 29.00 -11.01
N SER A 284 16.48 30.29 -11.38
CA SER A 284 15.90 31.37 -10.56
C SER A 284 14.44 31.65 -10.95
N ILE A 285 13.60 31.93 -9.96
CA ILE A 285 12.16 32.22 -10.15
C ILE A 285 11.79 33.69 -9.87
N LYS A 286 10.73 34.18 -10.53
CA LYS A 286 10.07 35.48 -10.34
C LYS A 286 8.55 35.31 -10.19
N ASN A 287 7.86 36.42 -9.89
CA ASN A 287 6.40 36.51 -9.77
C ASN A 287 5.82 35.49 -8.77
N ILE A 288 6.39 35.45 -7.56
CA ILE A 288 6.06 34.43 -6.54
C ILE A 288 4.79 34.84 -5.76
N ASN A 289 3.66 34.23 -6.15
CA ASN A 289 2.35 34.47 -5.56
C ASN A 289 1.85 33.23 -4.84
N LYS A 290 1.32 33.38 -3.63
CA LYS A 290 0.76 32.26 -2.87
C LYS A 290 -0.58 31.85 -3.49
N ILE A 291 -0.71 30.56 -3.81
CA ILE A 291 -1.95 29.98 -4.34
C ILE A 291 -2.83 29.45 -3.20
N GLY A 292 -2.21 28.78 -2.23
CA GLY A 292 -2.95 28.18 -1.14
C GLY A 292 -2.09 27.31 -0.23
N ILE A 293 -2.76 26.59 0.67
CA ILE A 293 -2.13 25.66 1.61
C ILE A 293 -2.84 24.31 1.51
N VAL A 294 -2.08 23.24 1.35
CA VAL A 294 -2.60 21.87 1.35
C VAL A 294 -2.06 21.11 2.55
N LYS A 295 -2.97 20.59 3.39
CA LYS A 295 -2.62 19.66 4.48
C LYS A 295 -2.77 18.22 4.02
N HIS A 296 -1.77 17.39 4.31
CA HIS A 296 -1.79 15.96 4.00
C HIS A 296 -1.16 15.13 5.12
N SER A 297 -1.66 13.92 5.32
CA SER A 297 -1.16 13.00 6.35
C SER A 297 -0.73 11.69 5.71
N TYR A 298 0.50 11.28 5.98
CA TYR A 298 1.00 9.94 5.72
C TYR A 298 0.99 9.13 7.01
N SER A 299 1.20 7.82 6.91
CA SER A 299 1.21 6.91 8.07
C SER A 299 2.29 7.23 9.10
N HIS A 300 3.37 7.91 8.71
CA HIS A 300 4.57 8.12 9.54
C HIS A 300 4.94 9.61 9.72
N PHE A 301 4.26 10.54 9.05
CA PHE A 301 4.41 11.98 9.25
C PHE A 301 3.24 12.75 8.65
N LYS A 302 3.10 14.02 9.02
CA LYS A 302 2.16 14.97 8.43
C LYS A 302 2.91 16.07 7.68
N ILE A 303 2.27 16.63 6.65
CA ILE A 303 2.81 17.76 5.91
C ILE A 303 1.80 18.87 5.74
N THR A 304 2.32 20.09 5.74
CA THR A 304 1.63 21.28 5.25
C THR A 304 2.40 21.82 4.05
N LEU A 305 1.77 21.82 2.89
CA LEU A 305 2.33 22.33 1.64
C LEU A 305 1.89 23.78 1.44
N TYR A 306 2.85 24.69 1.33
CA TYR A 306 2.62 26.08 0.94
C TYR A 306 2.87 26.17 -0.56
N CYS A 307 1.80 26.38 -1.33
CA CYS A 307 1.84 26.31 -2.78
C CYS A 307 1.97 27.72 -3.38
N PHE A 308 2.93 27.89 -4.29
CA PHE A 308 3.19 29.16 -4.94
C PHE A 308 3.14 29.03 -6.46
N TYR A 309 2.53 30.02 -7.09
CA TYR A 309 2.69 30.32 -8.51
C TYR A 309 4.03 31.03 -8.69
N CYS A 310 4.79 30.64 -9.70
CA CYS A 310 5.99 31.37 -10.09
C CYS A 310 6.29 31.20 -11.60
N ARG A 311 7.17 32.04 -12.12
CA ARG A 311 7.73 31.92 -13.49
C ARG A 311 9.25 31.83 -13.39
N GLU A 312 9.89 31.16 -14.34
CA GLU A 312 11.36 31.20 -14.47
C GLU A 312 11.82 32.62 -14.87
N LYS A 313 13.02 33.04 -14.44
CA LYS A 313 13.52 34.40 -14.69
C LYS A 313 14.09 34.58 -16.10
N LYS A 314 15.22 33.92 -16.37
CA LYS A 314 16.07 34.00 -17.57
C LYS A 314 16.66 32.62 -17.89
N ASP A 315 17.08 31.89 -16.85
CA ASP A 315 17.46 30.48 -16.97
C ASP A 315 16.26 29.65 -17.41
N SER A 316 16.49 28.73 -18.34
CA SER A 316 15.47 27.81 -18.84
C SER A 316 15.52 26.52 -18.05
N LEU A 317 14.37 26.03 -17.60
CA LEU A 317 14.27 24.68 -17.03
C LEU A 317 14.76 23.63 -18.03
N GLU A 318 15.69 22.78 -17.60
CA GLU A 318 16.13 21.62 -18.38
C GLU A 318 15.04 20.56 -18.42
N LEU A 319 14.63 20.17 -19.63
CA LEU A 319 13.61 19.14 -19.83
C LEU A 319 14.27 17.84 -20.25
N ASN A 320 13.82 16.74 -19.64
CA ASN A 320 14.33 15.39 -19.90
C ASN A 320 13.30 14.34 -19.48
N ASN A 321 13.71 13.07 -19.43
CA ASN A 321 12.80 11.98 -19.05
C ASN A 321 12.25 12.09 -17.61
N ASN A 322 12.90 12.88 -16.75
CA ASN A 322 12.53 13.13 -15.36
C ASN A 322 12.01 14.56 -15.12
N ALA A 323 11.84 15.38 -16.16
CA ALA A 323 11.47 16.78 -16.05
C ALA A 323 10.65 17.21 -17.28
N LYS A 324 9.40 17.62 -17.09
CA LYS A 324 8.47 17.93 -18.19
C LYS A 324 7.66 19.19 -17.93
N MET A 325 7.31 19.87 -19.02
CA MET A 325 6.27 20.90 -19.03
C MET A 325 4.97 20.27 -19.52
N ILE A 326 3.92 20.34 -18.71
CA ILE A 326 2.62 19.74 -19.04
C ILE A 326 1.49 20.76 -18.90
N THR A 327 0.45 20.57 -19.69
CA THR A 327 -0.82 21.27 -19.55
C THR A 327 -1.68 20.60 -18.47
N ILE A 328 -2.73 21.28 -18.02
CA ILE A 328 -3.71 20.72 -17.07
C ILE A 328 -4.36 19.44 -17.62
N ASN A 329 -4.65 19.39 -18.92
CA ASN A 329 -5.29 18.24 -19.56
C ASN A 329 -4.38 17.00 -19.59
N GLU A 330 -3.07 17.19 -19.47
CA GLU A 330 -2.07 16.12 -19.46
C GLU A 330 -1.81 15.55 -18.06
N ILE A 331 -2.32 16.14 -16.98
CA ILE A 331 -2.18 15.62 -15.60
C ILE A 331 -2.59 14.15 -15.51
N LYS A 332 -3.66 13.77 -16.23
CA LYS A 332 -4.17 12.39 -16.25
C LYS A 332 -3.18 11.37 -16.84
N ASN A 333 -2.13 11.80 -17.52
CA ASN A 333 -1.14 10.93 -18.14
C ASN A 333 0.03 10.58 -17.20
N PHE A 334 0.16 11.28 -16.06
CA PHE A 334 1.27 11.11 -15.13
C PHE A 334 0.78 10.67 -13.74
N PRO A 335 1.49 9.75 -13.07
CA PRO A 335 1.15 9.34 -11.72
C PRO A 335 1.67 10.34 -10.67
N PHE A 336 0.76 10.89 -9.87
CA PHE A 336 1.06 11.88 -8.83
C PHE A 336 0.71 11.39 -7.42
N PRO A 337 1.38 11.88 -6.37
CA PRO A 337 0.93 11.71 -4.99
C PRO A 337 -0.47 12.30 -4.77
N LYS A 338 -1.22 11.72 -3.82
CA LYS A 338 -2.53 12.26 -3.40
C LYS A 338 -2.45 13.71 -2.89
N ALA A 339 -1.29 14.13 -2.36
CA ALA A 339 -1.08 15.52 -1.95
C ALA A 339 -1.09 16.49 -3.15
N ASN A 340 -0.50 16.11 -4.29
CA ASN A 340 -0.49 16.93 -5.51
C ASN A 340 -1.87 17.00 -6.16
N HIS A 341 -2.68 15.92 -6.07
CA HIS A 341 -4.08 15.97 -6.50
C HIS A 341 -4.88 17.08 -5.81
N LYS A 342 -4.65 17.29 -4.51
CA LYS A 342 -5.24 18.42 -3.78
C LYS A 342 -4.70 19.79 -4.23
N ILE A 343 -3.46 19.85 -4.72
CA ILE A 343 -2.92 21.09 -5.30
C ILE A 343 -3.61 21.40 -6.62
N PHE A 344 -3.85 20.39 -7.47
CA PHE A 344 -4.55 20.58 -8.73
C PHE A 344 -6.01 21.07 -8.53
N GLU A 345 -6.64 20.75 -7.40
CA GLU A 345 -7.95 21.31 -7.04
C GLU A 345 -7.91 22.83 -6.83
N LEU A 346 -6.78 23.38 -6.34
CA LEU A 346 -6.59 24.82 -6.21
C LEU A 346 -6.53 25.54 -7.56
N PHE A 347 -6.15 24.85 -8.63
CA PHE A 347 -6.06 25.45 -9.97
C PHE A 347 -7.44 25.88 -10.45
N LYS A 348 -8.46 25.07 -10.16
CA LYS A 348 -9.86 25.35 -10.55
C LYS A 348 -10.44 26.57 -9.83
N GLN A 349 -9.93 26.92 -8.66
CA GLN A 349 -10.43 28.00 -7.81
C GLN A 349 -9.75 29.34 -8.08
N SER A 350 -8.62 29.30 -8.79
CA SER A 350 -7.77 30.46 -8.92
C SER A 350 -7.84 31.03 -10.34
N GLN A 351 -8.08 32.33 -10.48
CA GLN A 351 -8.05 33.06 -11.75
C GLN A 351 -6.64 33.17 -12.38
N PHE A 352 -5.73 32.23 -12.14
CA PHE A 352 -4.38 32.22 -12.74
C PHE A 352 -4.39 31.85 -14.24
N TYR A 353 -5.56 31.89 -14.87
CA TYR A 353 -5.81 31.60 -16.28
C TYR A 353 -5.82 32.87 -17.13
N VAL A 354 -4.79 33.72 -17.02
CA VAL A 354 -4.53 34.77 -18.02
C VAL A 354 -3.03 34.97 -18.17
#